data_AF-A0A8J0TU50-F1
#
_entry.id   AF-A0A8J0TU50-F1
#
_cell.length_a   1.000
_cell.length_b   1.000
_cell.length_c   1.000
_cell.angle_alpha   90.00
_cell.angle_beta   90.00
_cell.angle_gamma   90.00
#
_symmetry.space_group_name_H-M   'P 1'
#
loop_
_entity.id
_entity.type
_entity.pdbx_description
1 polymer ?
#
loop_
_entity_poly.entity_id
_entity_poly.type
_entity_poly.pdbx_seq_one_letter_code
_entity_poly.pdbx_strand_id
1 'polypeptide(L)'
;MERLYASLREELRAFEEQVHKCRVNFDLQTLQRALTLLLESHGTELDSWKHVEEVVQANALSGEQWQQLWGYLKWLLSYVNYLRAMKDAFDDHVVFPLCDNLYVNDEGDSSSVPDQEVAISPANITTTARQLFHHRRSWALLLNAGRTGQAQHIRGASHSSILHQIPNIFEESLVTANVAHQWILLHEAQGKTPQASQRARRIFQTATTLRQELWEASDPSLKGDPDAEKQMKAMREQMMFLMWRSGRADTLECQVKDVRQKVRNLRQEIDEVQQLMRKEGQGTNETQTSTSPENQRRLEKLNRQLNLKQFQQGILNSDWQLELEVRPCLLRQIDTVQERSSELESRLSSSKESLDESLGTSVGALSDSEWENNSVFSHSLSTH
;
A
#
# COMPACT_ATOMS: atom_id res chain seq x y z
N MET A 1 6.26 -26.51 13.05
CA MET A 1 6.11 -25.05 13.16
C MET A 1 7.44 -24.29 13.17
N GLU A 2 8.43 -24.58 14.02
CA GLU A 2 9.67 -23.78 14.07
C GLU A 2 10.46 -23.71 12.75
N ARG A 3 10.58 -24.83 12.01
CA ARG A 3 11.23 -24.84 10.68
C ARG A 3 10.51 -23.96 9.67
N LEU A 4 9.17 -23.91 9.72
CA LEU A 4 8.36 -23.06 8.84
C LEU A 4 8.63 -21.59 9.13
N TYR A 5 8.66 -21.18 10.41
CA TYR A 5 8.97 -19.78 10.76
C TYR A 5 10.39 -19.36 10.37
N ALA A 6 11.37 -20.26 10.51
CA ALA A 6 12.74 -19.99 10.09
C ALA A 6 12.80 -19.76 8.57
N SER A 7 12.20 -20.66 7.79
CA SER A 7 12.11 -20.54 6.33
C SER A 7 11.40 -19.25 5.91
N LEU A 8 10.23 -18.94 6.49
CA LEU A 8 9.50 -17.71 6.16
C LEU A 8 10.28 -16.42 6.48
N ARG A 9 11.10 -16.42 7.54
CA ARG A 9 11.96 -15.27 7.87
C ARG A 9 13.11 -15.10 6.89
N GLU A 10 13.66 -16.20 6.40
CA GLU A 10 14.71 -16.17 5.38
C GLU A 10 14.14 -15.65 4.06
N GLU A 11 12.97 -16.14 3.65
CA GLU A 11 12.26 -15.63 2.46
C GLU A 11 11.93 -14.14 2.58
N LEU A 12 11.40 -13.69 3.72
CA LEU A 12 11.12 -12.28 3.97
C LEU A 12 12.39 -11.41 3.92
N ARG A 13 13.51 -11.88 4.49
CA ARG A 13 14.77 -11.16 4.43
C ARG A 13 15.30 -11.07 3.00
N ALA A 14 15.29 -12.18 2.27
CA ALA A 14 15.72 -12.22 0.87
C ALA A 14 14.87 -11.28 0.00
N PHE A 15 13.56 -11.27 0.23
CA PHE A 15 12.63 -10.35 -0.41
C PHE A 15 12.96 -8.88 -0.09
N GLU A 16 13.13 -8.52 1.19
CA GLU A 16 13.46 -7.15 1.61
C GLU A 16 14.78 -6.68 0.99
N GLU A 17 15.82 -7.52 1.00
CA GLU A 17 17.09 -7.23 0.34
C GLU A 17 16.91 -7.00 -1.16
N GLN A 18 16.06 -7.80 -1.81
CA GLN A 18 15.79 -7.66 -3.23
C GLN A 18 15.05 -6.35 -3.54
N VAL A 19 14.06 -5.97 -2.72
CA VAL A 19 13.38 -4.68 -2.84
C VAL A 19 14.36 -3.51 -2.66
N HIS A 20 15.26 -3.59 -1.67
CA HIS A 20 16.29 -2.55 -1.48
C HIS A 20 17.23 -2.43 -2.67
N LYS A 21 17.72 -3.57 -3.19
CA LYS A 21 18.54 -3.58 -4.41
C LYS A 21 17.79 -2.94 -5.58
N CYS A 22 16.50 -3.22 -5.72
CA CYS A 22 15.67 -2.61 -6.76
C CYS A 22 15.57 -1.11 -6.58
N ARG A 23 15.30 -0.64 -5.36
CA ARG A 23 15.17 0.78 -5.02
C ARG A 23 16.47 1.56 -5.26
N VAL A 24 17.61 1.04 -4.78
CA VAL A 24 18.92 1.71 -4.93
C VAL A 24 19.35 1.82 -6.39
N ASN A 25 19.03 0.81 -7.20
CA ASN A 25 19.37 0.82 -8.62
C ASN A 25 18.37 1.59 -9.49
N PHE A 26 17.25 2.06 -8.92
CA PHE A 26 16.24 2.78 -9.65
C PHE A 26 16.52 4.28 -9.62
N ASP A 27 16.82 4.87 -10.78
CA ASP A 27 17.08 6.31 -10.89
C ASP A 27 15.80 7.08 -11.25
N LEU A 28 15.22 7.73 -10.24
CA LEU A 28 14.04 8.58 -10.39
C LEU A 28 14.29 9.80 -11.29
N GLN A 29 15.51 10.34 -11.33
CA GLN A 29 15.85 11.50 -12.15
C GLN A 29 15.84 11.12 -13.64
N THR A 30 16.37 9.94 -13.96
CA THR A 30 16.31 9.42 -15.33
C THR A 30 14.86 9.15 -15.75
N LEU A 31 14.01 8.63 -14.86
CA LEU A 31 12.56 8.51 -15.14
C LEU A 31 11.92 9.87 -15.41
N GLN A 32 12.19 10.88 -14.58
CA GLN A 32 11.64 12.22 -14.74
C GLN A 32 12.03 12.83 -16.09
N ARG A 33 13.32 12.80 -16.44
CA ARG A 33 13.79 13.28 -17.75
C ARG A 33 13.11 12.54 -18.90
N ALA A 34 12.99 11.22 -18.80
CA ALA A 34 12.34 10.40 -19.81
C ALA A 34 10.86 10.78 -20.01
N LEU A 35 10.11 10.97 -18.93
CA LEU A 35 8.70 11.37 -18.98
C LEU A 35 8.51 12.80 -19.49
N THR A 36 9.37 13.74 -19.10
CA THR A 36 9.34 15.12 -19.60
C THR A 36 9.55 15.16 -21.12
N LEU A 37 10.57 14.46 -21.62
CA LEU A 37 10.83 14.36 -23.07
C LEU A 37 9.65 13.73 -23.83
N LEU A 38 9.04 12.70 -23.25
CA LEU A 38 7.90 12.04 -23.86
C LEU A 38 6.66 12.96 -23.92
N LEU A 39 6.42 13.74 -22.85
CA LEU A 39 5.33 14.71 -22.79
C LEU A 39 5.52 15.86 -23.80
N GLU A 40 6.74 16.39 -23.91
CA GLU A 40 7.07 17.46 -24.87
C GLU A 40 6.83 17.01 -26.32
N SER A 41 7.04 15.74 -26.63
CA SER A 41 6.90 15.21 -27.99
C SER A 41 5.48 14.84 -28.41
N HIS A 42 4.67 14.31 -27.49
CA HIS A 42 3.34 13.79 -27.82
C HIS A 42 2.21 14.75 -27.42
N GLY A 43 2.46 15.72 -26.53
CA GLY A 43 1.48 16.71 -26.10
C GLY A 43 0.25 16.14 -25.36
N THR A 44 0.20 14.82 -25.16
CA THR A 44 -0.86 14.08 -24.48
C THR A 44 -0.45 13.73 -23.05
N GLU A 45 -1.37 13.91 -22.11
CA GLU A 45 -1.19 13.57 -20.70
C GLU A 45 -0.89 12.06 -20.53
N LEU A 46 0.19 11.74 -19.81
CA LEU A 46 0.63 10.37 -19.56
C LEU A 46 0.07 9.88 -18.23
N ASP A 47 -1.18 9.45 -18.26
CA ASP A 47 -1.89 9.13 -17.02
C ASP A 47 -1.71 7.66 -16.61
N SER A 48 -1.11 6.83 -17.47
CA SER A 48 -0.98 5.40 -17.22
C SER A 48 0.22 4.74 -17.89
N TRP A 49 0.72 3.66 -17.27
CA TRP A 49 1.72 2.77 -17.89
C TRP A 49 1.27 2.16 -19.21
N LYS A 50 -0.05 2.02 -19.41
CA LYS A 50 -0.60 1.49 -20.67
C LYS A 50 -0.41 2.48 -21.80
N HIS A 51 -0.59 3.78 -21.55
CA HIS A 51 -0.29 4.81 -22.54
C HIS A 51 1.22 4.84 -22.87
N VAL A 52 2.08 4.70 -21.85
CA VAL A 52 3.53 4.57 -22.08
C VAL A 52 3.83 3.34 -22.95
N GLU A 53 3.19 2.20 -22.69
CA GLU A 53 3.33 0.98 -23.49
C GLU A 53 2.82 1.16 -24.93
N GLU A 54 1.67 1.81 -25.13
CA GLU A 54 1.12 2.09 -26.46
C GLU A 54 2.02 3.03 -27.27
N VAL A 55 2.56 4.08 -26.64
CA VAL A 55 3.57 4.96 -27.25
C VAL A 55 4.82 4.15 -27.62
N VAL A 56 5.26 3.27 -26.70
CA VAL A 56 6.37 2.33 -26.90
C VAL A 56 6.02 1.19 -27.88
N GLN A 57 4.81 1.10 -28.41
CA GLN A 57 4.48 0.13 -29.48
C GLN A 57 4.26 0.81 -30.83
N ALA A 58 3.80 2.06 -30.83
CA ALA A 58 3.51 2.82 -32.03
C ALA A 58 4.76 3.18 -32.86
N ASN A 59 5.96 3.14 -32.25
CA ASN A 59 7.26 3.29 -32.92
C ASN A 59 7.38 4.54 -33.84
N ALA A 60 6.61 5.59 -33.53
CA ALA A 60 6.32 6.69 -34.45
C ALA A 60 7.39 7.81 -34.50
N LEU A 61 8.47 7.69 -33.74
CA LEU A 61 9.47 8.76 -33.59
C LEU A 61 10.86 8.32 -34.10
N SER A 62 11.48 9.16 -34.92
CA SER A 62 12.81 8.95 -35.51
C SER A 62 13.83 9.93 -34.93
N GLY A 63 14.98 9.43 -34.46
CA GLY A 63 16.13 10.23 -34.01
C GLY A 63 17.02 9.47 -33.03
N GLU A 64 18.30 9.82 -32.91
CA GLU A 64 19.25 9.14 -31.99
C GLU A 64 18.86 9.29 -30.52
N GLN A 65 18.40 10.49 -30.10
CA GLN A 65 17.91 10.71 -28.74
C GLN A 65 16.68 9.86 -28.41
N TRP A 66 15.82 9.62 -29.41
CA TRP A 66 14.67 8.74 -29.28
C TRP A 66 15.10 7.30 -29.06
N GLN A 67 16.12 6.80 -29.75
CA GLN A 67 16.59 5.41 -29.56
C GLN A 67 17.03 5.13 -28.12
N GLN A 68 17.72 6.08 -27.48
CA GLN A 68 18.14 5.94 -26.09
C GLN A 68 16.94 5.95 -25.13
N LEU A 69 16.01 6.89 -25.33
CA LEU A 69 14.78 6.97 -24.54
C LEU A 69 13.93 5.70 -24.69
N TRP A 70 13.82 5.18 -25.91
CA TRP A 70 13.12 3.94 -26.23
C TRP A 70 13.74 2.73 -25.55
N GLY A 71 15.08 2.63 -25.55
CA GLY A 71 15.80 1.62 -24.80
C GLY A 71 15.46 1.67 -23.30
N TYR A 72 15.45 2.87 -22.73
CA TYR A 72 15.08 3.09 -21.33
C TYR A 72 13.63 2.73 -21.03
N LEU A 73 12.66 3.15 -21.85
CA LEU A 73 11.24 2.86 -21.63
C LEU A 73 10.95 1.36 -21.77
N LYS A 74 11.59 0.67 -22.71
CA LYS A 74 11.49 -0.79 -22.84
C LYS A 74 12.06 -1.50 -21.61
N TRP A 75 13.21 -1.04 -21.11
CA TRP A 75 13.77 -1.52 -19.85
C TRP A 75 12.81 -1.26 -18.68
N LEU A 76 12.22 -0.07 -18.60
CA LEU A 76 11.28 0.34 -17.54
C LEU A 76 10.02 -0.54 -17.52
N LEU A 77 9.43 -0.84 -18.69
CA LEU A 77 8.31 -1.77 -18.78
C LEU A 77 8.70 -3.18 -18.33
N SER A 78 9.90 -3.63 -18.72
CA SER A 78 10.45 -4.91 -18.26
C SER A 78 10.69 -4.93 -16.75
N TYR A 79 11.12 -3.79 -16.19
CA TYR A 79 11.32 -3.59 -14.77
C TYR A 79 10.00 -3.63 -13.98
N VAL A 80 8.95 -2.97 -14.46
CA VAL A 80 7.62 -3.06 -13.85
C VAL A 80 7.07 -4.49 -13.92
N ASN A 81 7.28 -5.21 -15.04
CA ASN A 81 6.93 -6.63 -15.14
C ASN A 81 7.69 -7.48 -14.10
N TYR A 82 8.97 -7.18 -13.89
CA TYR A 82 9.78 -7.82 -12.86
C TYR A 82 9.23 -7.55 -11.45
N LEU A 83 8.81 -6.32 -11.14
CA LEU A 83 8.16 -6.00 -9.85
C LEU A 83 6.83 -6.77 -9.66
N ARG A 84 6.07 -7.01 -10.73
CA ARG A 84 4.88 -7.89 -10.66
C ARG A 84 5.25 -9.33 -10.32
N ALA A 85 6.24 -9.88 -11.02
CA ALA A 85 6.74 -11.22 -10.74
C ALA A 85 7.27 -11.35 -9.29
N MET A 86 7.93 -10.31 -8.78
CA MET A 86 8.38 -10.26 -7.39
C MET A 86 7.20 -10.29 -6.40
N LYS A 87 6.13 -9.56 -6.68
CA LYS A 87 4.89 -9.59 -5.88
C LYS A 87 4.21 -10.96 -5.91
N ASP A 88 4.22 -11.63 -7.07
CA ASP A 88 3.67 -12.98 -7.18
C ASP A 88 4.52 -14.01 -6.43
N ALA A 89 5.86 -13.91 -6.50
CA ALA A 89 6.76 -14.72 -5.70
C ALA A 89 6.57 -14.49 -4.18
N PHE A 90 6.35 -13.25 -3.75
CA PHE A 90 6.02 -12.95 -2.35
C PHE A 90 4.71 -13.62 -1.92
N ASP A 91 3.68 -13.59 -2.78
CA ASP A 91 2.42 -14.28 -2.49
C ASP A 91 2.64 -15.80 -2.35
N ASP A 92 3.37 -16.40 -3.28
CA ASP A 92 3.63 -17.85 -3.34
C ASP A 92 4.47 -18.34 -2.16
N HIS A 93 5.53 -17.62 -1.80
CA HIS A 93 6.51 -18.06 -0.81
C HIS A 93 6.22 -17.57 0.62
N VAL A 94 5.43 -16.50 0.78
CA VAL A 94 5.16 -15.91 2.10
C VAL A 94 3.67 -15.93 2.41
N VAL A 95 2.82 -15.30 1.58
CA VAL A 95 1.42 -15.08 1.94
C VAL A 95 0.62 -16.39 2.00
N PHE A 96 0.72 -17.25 0.98
CA PHE A 96 -0.03 -18.51 0.97
C PHE A 96 0.42 -19.44 2.10
N PRO A 97 1.72 -19.65 2.36
CA PRO A 97 2.14 -20.44 3.52
C PRO A 97 1.67 -19.87 4.87
N LEU A 98 1.64 -18.54 5.03
CA LEU A 98 1.07 -17.91 6.23
C LEU A 98 -0.42 -18.21 6.37
N CYS A 99 -1.17 -18.14 5.28
CA CYS A 99 -2.61 -18.43 5.28
C CYS A 99 -2.88 -19.92 5.58
N ASP A 100 -2.22 -20.82 4.87
CA ASP A 100 -2.44 -22.26 4.97
C ASP A 100 -2.07 -22.80 6.36
N ASN A 101 -1.01 -22.27 6.97
CA ASN A 101 -0.49 -22.82 8.22
C ASN A 101 -0.92 -22.04 9.47
N LEU A 102 -1.22 -20.73 9.35
CA LEU A 102 -1.49 -19.87 10.52
C LEU A 102 -2.93 -19.33 10.55
N TYR A 103 -3.67 -19.38 9.45
CA TYR A 103 -5.06 -18.91 9.42
C TYR A 103 -6.08 -20.06 9.51
N VAL A 104 -5.79 -21.22 8.93
CA VAL A 104 -6.71 -22.37 8.89
C VAL A 104 -6.68 -23.22 10.17
N ASN A 105 -5.56 -23.23 10.90
CA ASN A 105 -5.37 -24.12 12.06
C ASN A 105 -5.92 -23.56 13.39
N ASP A 106 -6.45 -22.34 13.43
CA ASP A 106 -6.94 -21.69 14.66
C ASP A 106 -8.41 -22.05 14.99
N GLU A 107 -9.13 -22.72 14.09
CA GLU A 107 -10.57 -23.04 14.23
C GLU A 107 -10.85 -24.43 14.88
N GLY A 108 -9.82 -25.19 15.28
CA GLY A 108 -9.94 -26.64 15.52
C GLY A 108 -10.22 -27.13 16.95
N ASP A 109 -9.49 -26.69 17.97
CA ASP A 109 -9.37 -27.49 19.22
C ASP A 109 -9.68 -26.76 20.53
N SER A 110 -10.40 -25.64 20.51
CA SER A 110 -10.86 -24.98 21.76
C SER A 110 -12.12 -25.63 22.34
N SER A 111 -12.05 -26.94 22.62
CA SER A 111 -12.96 -27.62 23.53
C SER A 111 -12.20 -28.01 24.79
N SER A 112 -12.66 -27.44 25.91
CA SER A 112 -12.43 -27.80 27.30
C SER A 112 -11.41 -27.01 28.13
N VAL A 113 -11.94 -26.56 29.27
CA VAL A 113 -11.34 -26.02 30.50
C VAL A 113 -11.21 -24.50 30.60
N PRO A 114 -11.98 -23.86 31.53
CA PRO A 114 -11.76 -22.48 31.92
C PRO A 114 -10.70 -22.46 33.01
N ASP A 115 -9.50 -21.98 32.72
CA ASP A 115 -8.65 -21.43 33.77
C ASP A 115 -7.85 -20.22 33.29
N GLN A 116 -7.69 -19.32 34.24
CA GLN A 116 -7.51 -17.90 34.08
C GLN A 116 -6.05 -17.54 33.73
N GLU A 117 -5.70 -17.52 32.44
CA GLU A 117 -4.48 -16.86 31.96
C GLU A 117 -4.81 -15.78 30.94
N VAL A 118 -4.12 -14.64 31.05
CA VAL A 118 -4.28 -13.46 30.19
C VAL A 118 -3.89 -13.82 28.76
N ALA A 119 -4.86 -14.35 28.03
CA ALA A 119 -4.71 -14.76 26.65
C ALA A 119 -4.28 -13.56 25.80
N ILE A 120 -3.22 -13.76 25.00
CA ILE A 120 -2.88 -12.86 23.91
C ILE A 120 -4.11 -12.79 23.02
N SER A 121 -4.78 -11.64 23.02
CA SER A 121 -6.10 -11.54 22.38
C SER A 121 -5.99 -11.95 20.91
N PRO A 122 -6.75 -12.98 20.46
CA PRO A 122 -6.80 -13.39 19.05
C PRO A 122 -7.24 -12.25 18.11
N ALA A 123 -7.75 -11.16 18.67
CA ALA A 123 -7.96 -9.89 17.98
C ALA A 123 -6.68 -9.33 17.32
N ASN A 124 -5.48 -9.59 17.85
CA ASN A 124 -4.24 -9.05 17.29
C ASN A 124 -3.83 -9.76 15.99
N ILE A 125 -3.91 -11.10 15.93
CA ILE A 125 -3.54 -11.87 14.73
C ILE A 125 -4.50 -11.59 13.58
N THR A 126 -5.81 -11.63 13.85
CA THR A 126 -6.83 -11.32 12.85
C THR A 126 -6.74 -9.88 12.34
N THR A 127 -6.25 -8.94 13.16
CA THR A 127 -6.01 -7.55 12.73
C THR A 127 -4.77 -7.44 11.86
N THR A 128 -3.65 -8.08 12.25
CA THR A 128 -2.43 -8.14 11.43
C THR A 128 -2.68 -8.83 10.09
N ALA A 129 -3.46 -9.90 10.06
CA ALA A 129 -3.88 -10.57 8.83
C ALA A 129 -4.65 -9.62 7.90
N ARG A 130 -5.63 -8.87 8.45
CA ARG A 130 -6.39 -7.87 7.70
C ARG A 130 -5.48 -6.76 7.14
N GLN A 131 -4.51 -6.30 7.93
CA GLN A 131 -3.51 -5.32 7.47
C GLN A 131 -2.67 -5.90 6.33
N LEU A 132 -2.23 -7.16 6.42
CA LEU A 132 -1.44 -7.81 5.37
C LEU A 132 -2.21 -7.82 4.05
N PHE A 133 -3.47 -8.27 4.08
CA PHE A 133 -4.31 -8.30 2.88
C PHE A 133 -4.62 -6.91 2.34
N HIS A 134 -4.74 -5.92 3.22
CA HIS A 134 -4.93 -4.54 2.82
C HIS A 134 -3.72 -4.02 2.02
N HIS A 135 -2.51 -4.11 2.58
CA HIS A 135 -1.29 -3.67 1.92
C HIS A 135 -0.97 -4.48 0.66
N ARG A 136 -1.16 -5.81 0.70
CA ARG A 136 -1.06 -6.67 -0.48
C ARG A 136 -1.97 -6.20 -1.62
N ARG A 137 -3.22 -5.82 -1.31
CA ARG A 137 -4.15 -5.27 -2.31
C ARG A 137 -3.71 -3.91 -2.81
N SER A 138 -3.26 -3.01 -1.92
CA SER A 138 -2.70 -1.70 -2.28
C SER A 138 -1.53 -1.85 -3.26
N TRP A 139 -0.56 -2.70 -2.92
CA TRP A 139 0.58 -3.03 -3.76
C TRP A 139 0.16 -3.59 -5.13
N ALA A 140 -0.79 -4.52 -5.17
CA ALA A 140 -1.32 -5.05 -6.42
C ALA A 140 -2.02 -3.98 -7.27
N LEU A 141 -2.71 -3.01 -6.65
CA LEU A 141 -3.33 -1.89 -7.37
C LEU A 141 -2.27 -0.97 -7.95
N LEU A 142 -1.21 -0.63 -7.21
CA LEU A 142 -0.10 0.16 -7.71
C LEU A 142 0.58 -0.53 -8.91
N LEU A 143 0.73 -1.84 -8.91
CA LEU A 143 1.29 -2.58 -10.04
C LEU A 143 0.35 -2.68 -11.26
N ASN A 144 -0.95 -2.45 -11.07
CA ASN A 144 -2.01 -2.61 -12.07
C ASN A 144 -2.71 -1.32 -12.48
N ALA A 145 -2.34 -0.16 -11.92
CA ALA A 145 -3.07 1.11 -12.12
C ALA A 145 -3.17 1.58 -13.59
N GLY A 146 -2.50 0.91 -14.53
CA GLY A 146 -2.70 1.13 -15.98
C GLY A 146 -3.75 0.25 -16.67
N ARG A 147 -4.36 -0.74 -16.00
CA ARG A 147 -5.31 -1.70 -16.63
C ARG A 147 -6.78 -1.49 -16.27
N THR A 148 -7.07 -0.82 -15.16
CA THR A 148 -8.45 -0.62 -14.70
C THR A 148 -9.00 0.68 -15.24
N GLY A 149 -9.77 0.62 -16.32
CA GLY A 149 -10.39 1.78 -16.99
C GLY A 149 -11.46 2.55 -16.19
N GLN A 150 -11.38 2.60 -14.86
CA GLN A 150 -12.31 3.32 -13.98
C GLN A 150 -11.66 3.78 -12.65
N ALA A 151 -10.43 4.31 -12.68
CA ALA A 151 -9.99 5.16 -11.57
C ALA A 151 -10.73 6.51 -11.70
N GLN A 152 -11.67 6.76 -10.79
CA GLN A 152 -12.51 7.94 -10.78
C GLN A 152 -11.68 9.23 -10.77
N HIS A 153 -12.10 10.14 -11.65
CA HIS A 153 -11.75 11.55 -11.72
C HIS A 153 -11.28 12.17 -10.39
N ILE A 154 -9.97 12.17 -10.16
CA ILE A 154 -9.31 13.29 -9.49
C ILE A 154 -8.77 14.14 -10.63
N ARG A 155 -9.54 15.17 -10.98
CA ARG A 155 -9.30 16.07 -12.09
C ARG A 155 -8.08 16.94 -11.76
N GLY A 156 -6.94 16.62 -12.36
CA GLY A 156 -5.68 17.40 -12.24
C GLY A 156 -4.41 16.55 -12.12
N ALA A 157 -4.33 15.40 -12.78
CA ALA A 157 -3.19 14.49 -12.63
C ALA A 157 -2.15 14.70 -13.74
N SER A 158 -1.30 15.71 -13.54
CA SER A 158 0.02 15.79 -14.16
C SER A 158 0.78 14.46 -14.09
N HIS A 159 1.80 14.27 -14.94
CA HIS A 159 2.76 13.14 -14.97
C HIS A 159 3.43 12.79 -13.61
N SER A 160 3.20 13.58 -12.56
CA SER A 160 3.49 13.26 -11.16
C SER A 160 2.94 11.89 -10.74
N SER A 161 1.81 11.45 -11.29
CA SER A 161 1.22 10.14 -10.96
C SER A 161 2.17 8.96 -11.22
N ILE A 162 2.81 8.92 -12.40
CA ILE A 162 3.75 7.86 -12.78
C ILE A 162 5.06 7.98 -11.98
N LEU A 163 5.52 9.21 -11.73
CA LEU A 163 6.75 9.46 -10.97
C LEU A 163 6.68 8.93 -9.54
N HIS A 164 5.53 9.06 -8.88
CA HIS A 164 5.36 8.57 -7.52
C HIS A 164 5.05 7.07 -7.45
N GLN A 165 4.62 6.45 -8.55
CA GLN A 165 4.13 5.09 -8.53
C GLN A 165 5.21 4.04 -8.20
N ILE A 166 6.41 4.16 -8.78
CA ILE A 166 7.50 3.20 -8.51
C ILE A 166 8.02 3.32 -7.06
N PRO A 167 8.30 4.52 -6.52
CA PRO A 167 8.57 4.68 -5.09
C PRO A 167 7.50 4.08 -4.19
N ASN A 168 6.22 4.35 -4.48
CA ASN A 168 5.10 3.81 -3.69
C ASN A 168 5.01 2.28 -3.76
N ILE A 169 5.39 1.66 -4.90
CA ILE A 169 5.47 0.20 -5.01
C ILE A 169 6.51 -0.37 -4.04
N PHE A 170 7.70 0.25 -3.96
CA PHE A 170 8.72 -0.19 -3.00
C PHE A 170 8.24 -0.04 -1.55
N GLU A 171 7.63 1.10 -1.23
CA GLU A 171 7.09 1.34 0.11
C GLU A 171 6.04 0.32 0.51
N GLU A 172 5.01 0.11 -0.31
CA GLU A 172 3.96 -0.87 -0.03
C GLU A 172 4.50 -2.29 0.05
N SER A 173 5.49 -2.64 -0.78
CA SER A 173 6.12 -3.96 -0.73
C SER A 173 6.83 -4.22 0.61
N LEU A 174 7.54 -3.21 1.15
CA LEU A 174 8.25 -3.30 2.42
C LEU A 174 7.28 -3.26 3.62
N VAL A 175 6.24 -2.46 3.54
CA VAL A 175 5.17 -2.46 4.57
C VAL A 175 4.49 -3.82 4.60
N THR A 176 4.17 -4.41 3.44
CA THR A 176 3.58 -5.75 3.34
C THR A 176 4.49 -6.81 3.97
N ALA A 177 5.80 -6.79 3.65
CA ALA A 177 6.78 -7.70 4.26
C ALA A 177 6.90 -7.52 5.78
N ASN A 178 6.89 -6.28 6.26
CA ASN A 178 6.90 -5.99 7.69
C ASN A 178 5.66 -6.57 8.38
N VAL A 179 4.46 -6.37 7.83
CA VAL A 179 3.21 -6.93 8.39
C VAL A 179 3.26 -8.46 8.43
N ALA A 180 3.81 -9.10 7.40
CA ALA A 180 4.03 -10.56 7.38
C ALA A 180 5.00 -11.01 8.50
N HIS A 181 6.09 -10.27 8.73
CA HIS A 181 6.97 -10.50 9.88
C HIS A 181 6.22 -10.43 11.21
N GLN A 182 5.33 -9.46 11.40
CA GLN A 182 4.55 -9.31 12.64
C GLN A 182 3.63 -10.50 12.85
N TRP A 183 2.99 -10.99 11.78
CA TRP A 183 2.13 -12.16 11.86
C TRP A 183 2.91 -13.37 12.37
N ILE A 184 4.08 -13.66 11.81
CA ILE A 184 4.95 -14.77 12.26
C ILE A 184 5.31 -14.61 13.75
N LEU A 185 5.68 -13.40 14.18
CA LEU A 185 6.07 -13.15 15.57
C LEU A 185 4.90 -13.34 16.54
N LEU A 186 3.71 -12.82 16.20
CA LEU A 186 2.52 -12.95 17.03
C LEU A 186 2.09 -14.40 17.17
N HIS A 187 2.13 -15.15 16.07
CA HIS A 187 1.75 -16.56 16.08
C HIS A 187 2.79 -17.43 16.82
N GLU A 188 4.10 -17.15 16.70
CA GLU A 188 5.10 -17.85 17.51
C GLU A 188 4.94 -17.55 19.01
N ALA A 189 4.52 -16.33 19.36
CA ALA A 189 4.30 -15.91 20.74
C ALA A 189 3.05 -16.52 21.39
N GLN A 190 2.10 -17.07 20.62
CA GLN A 190 0.94 -17.79 21.16
C GLN A 190 1.32 -19.17 21.74
N GLY A 191 2.37 -19.80 21.23
CA GLY A 191 2.81 -21.13 21.68
C GLY A 191 3.83 -21.12 22.83
N LYS A 192 4.20 -19.96 23.38
CA LYS A 192 5.28 -19.80 24.37
C LYS A 192 4.78 -19.01 25.60
N THR A 193 5.41 -19.24 26.76
CA THR A 193 5.04 -18.65 28.06
C THR A 193 4.93 -17.11 28.02
N PRO A 194 4.14 -16.48 28.91
CA PRO A 194 3.88 -15.03 28.91
C PRO A 194 5.13 -14.14 28.86
N GLN A 195 6.24 -14.63 29.43
CA GLN A 195 7.54 -13.95 29.45
C GLN A 195 8.22 -13.93 28.07
N ALA A 196 8.04 -14.97 27.25
CA ALA A 196 8.56 -15.04 25.88
C ALA A 196 7.77 -14.10 24.95
N SER A 197 6.46 -13.99 25.13
CA SER A 197 5.59 -13.09 24.37
C SER A 197 5.88 -11.60 24.67
N GLN A 198 6.26 -11.29 25.92
CA GLN A 198 6.70 -9.94 26.30
C GLN A 198 8.09 -9.60 25.72
N ARG A 199 9.00 -10.56 25.65
CA ARG A 199 10.31 -10.42 25.00
C ARG A 199 10.18 -10.27 23.48
N ALA A 200 9.30 -11.05 22.85
CA ALA A 200 8.97 -10.92 21.43
C ALA A 200 8.37 -9.54 21.12
N ARG A 201 7.49 -9.00 21.98
CA ARG A 201 6.98 -7.62 21.87
C ARG A 201 8.07 -6.55 21.99
N ARG A 202 9.06 -6.71 22.87
CA ARG A 202 10.17 -5.75 23.00
C ARG A 202 11.11 -5.83 21.79
N ILE A 203 11.50 -7.04 21.38
CA ILE A 203 12.31 -7.26 20.17
C ILE A 203 11.58 -6.71 18.94
N PHE A 204 10.26 -6.88 18.88
CA PHE A 204 9.39 -6.29 17.85
C PHE A 204 9.47 -4.77 17.83
N GLN A 205 9.23 -4.10 18.97
CA GLN A 205 9.33 -2.64 19.08
C GLN A 205 10.72 -2.14 18.67
N THR A 206 11.78 -2.77 19.16
CA THR A 206 13.16 -2.39 18.84
C THR A 206 13.51 -2.63 17.37
N ALA A 207 13.03 -3.72 16.75
CA ALA A 207 13.27 -4.02 15.35
C ALA A 207 12.49 -3.10 14.40
N THR A 208 11.28 -2.68 14.77
CA THR A 208 10.56 -1.63 14.03
C THR A 208 11.25 -0.27 14.13
N THR A 209 11.76 0.10 15.31
CA THR A 209 12.50 1.36 15.50
C THR A 209 13.83 1.36 14.74
N LEU A 210 14.62 0.28 14.84
CA LEU A 210 15.90 0.16 14.12
C LEU A 210 15.73 0.13 12.59
N ARG A 211 14.65 -0.45 12.06
CA ARG A 211 14.37 -0.41 10.60
C ARG A 211 13.91 0.97 10.14
N GLN A 212 13.15 1.69 10.97
CA GLN A 212 12.76 3.07 10.69
C GLN A 212 13.99 4.00 10.68
N GLU A 213 14.96 3.76 11.57
CA GLU A 213 16.27 4.43 11.61
C GLU A 213 17.18 4.02 10.43
N LEU A 214 17.18 2.75 10.01
CA LEU A 214 17.94 2.29 8.83
C LEU A 214 17.37 2.88 7.53
N TRP A 215 16.06 3.12 7.49
CA TRP A 215 15.37 3.86 6.42
C TRP A 215 15.80 5.32 6.35
N GLU A 216 16.10 5.94 7.50
CA GLU A 216 16.59 7.32 7.61
C GLU A 216 18.06 7.43 7.20
N ALA A 217 18.85 6.37 7.38
CA ALA A 217 20.26 6.34 6.97
C ALA A 217 20.49 6.12 5.46
N SER A 218 19.44 5.77 4.70
CA SER A 218 19.55 5.41 3.27
C SER A 218 19.22 6.55 2.30
N ASP A 219 19.01 7.77 2.78
CA ASP A 219 18.82 8.96 1.94
C ASP A 219 20.09 9.83 1.94
N PRO A 220 20.98 9.68 0.94
CA PRO A 220 22.20 10.45 0.87
C PRO A 220 21.88 11.78 0.19
N SER A 221 21.33 12.74 0.91
CA SER A 221 21.48 14.20 0.68
C SER A 221 20.26 14.97 1.14
N LEU A 222 20.36 15.56 2.32
CA LEU A 222 20.38 17.02 2.50
C LEU A 222 20.89 17.24 3.92
N LYS A 223 21.89 18.12 4.10
CA LYS A 223 22.30 18.60 5.42
C LYS A 223 21.19 19.48 5.99
N GLY A 224 20.07 18.87 6.37
CA GLY A 224 19.00 19.47 7.13
C GLY A 224 19.07 19.02 8.59
N ASP A 225 18.37 19.74 9.45
CA ASP A 225 18.13 19.32 10.83
C ASP A 225 17.43 17.94 10.83
N PRO A 226 18.11 16.86 11.28
CA PRO A 226 17.58 15.50 11.21
C PRO A 226 16.28 15.34 12.01
N ASP A 227 16.05 16.19 13.02
CA ASP A 227 14.80 16.20 13.78
C ASP A 227 13.65 16.78 12.96
N ALA A 228 13.91 17.79 12.12
CA ALA A 228 12.89 18.37 11.24
C ALA A 228 12.48 17.40 10.13
N GLU A 229 13.42 16.64 9.58
CA GLU A 229 13.15 15.62 8.57
C GLU A 229 12.35 14.44 9.13
N LYS A 230 12.71 13.98 10.32
CA LYS A 230 11.95 12.96 11.07
C LYS A 230 10.53 13.44 11.38
N GLN A 231 10.37 14.71 11.76
CA GLN A 231 9.07 15.31 12.02
C GLN A 231 8.22 15.41 10.75
N MET A 232 8.82 15.80 9.62
CA MET A 232 8.15 15.85 8.31
C MET A 232 7.69 14.45 7.87
N LYS A 233 8.53 13.43 8.04
CA LYS A 233 8.17 12.04 7.75
C LYS A 233 7.01 11.56 8.62
N ALA A 234 7.07 11.78 9.94
CA ALA A 234 5.99 11.41 10.86
C ALA A 234 4.67 12.13 10.50
N MET A 235 4.74 13.38 10.07
CA MET A 235 3.56 14.14 9.64
C MET A 235 2.99 13.65 8.30
N ARG A 236 3.83 13.24 7.35
CA ARG A 236 3.38 12.58 6.11
C ARG A 236 2.71 11.24 6.39
N GLU A 237 3.28 10.42 7.27
CA GLU A 237 2.69 9.15 7.70
C GLU A 237 1.32 9.38 8.39
N GLN A 238 1.24 10.37 9.28
CA GLN A 238 0.00 10.77 9.94
C GLN A 238 -1.04 11.29 8.92
N MET A 239 -0.61 12.09 7.95
CA MET A 239 -1.47 12.59 6.86
C MET A 239 -2.06 11.44 6.06
N MET A 240 -1.21 10.51 5.61
CA MET A 240 -1.61 9.31 4.86
C MET A 240 -2.63 8.48 5.65
N PHE A 241 -2.40 8.27 6.94
CA PHE A 241 -3.34 7.56 7.82
C PHE A 241 -4.70 8.28 7.93
N LEU A 242 -4.69 9.60 8.14
CA LEU A 242 -5.92 10.39 8.27
C LEU A 242 -6.69 10.44 6.94
N MET A 243 -6.00 10.58 5.82
CA MET A 243 -6.59 10.54 4.48
C MET A 243 -7.22 9.17 4.19
N TRP A 244 -6.52 8.07 4.50
CA TRP A 244 -7.06 6.72 4.38
C TRP A 244 -8.33 6.55 5.22
N ARG A 245 -8.30 7.01 6.48
CA ARG A 245 -9.44 6.93 7.38
C ARG A 245 -10.61 7.78 6.88
N SER A 246 -10.33 8.92 6.25
CA SER A 246 -11.37 9.76 5.63
C SER A 246 -12.09 9.06 4.47
N GLY A 247 -11.39 8.20 3.71
CA GLY A 247 -11.96 7.39 2.61
C GLY A 247 -12.68 6.11 3.07
N ARG A 248 -12.54 5.73 4.34
CA ARG A 248 -13.22 4.54 4.90
C ARG A 248 -14.74 4.68 4.88
N ALA A 249 -15.27 5.87 5.15
CA ALA A 249 -16.71 6.14 5.13
C ALA A 249 -17.32 5.88 3.75
N ASP A 250 -16.62 6.26 2.69
CA ASP A 250 -17.10 6.08 1.31
C ASP A 250 -17.04 4.59 0.90
N THR A 251 -16.04 3.85 1.41
CA THR A 251 -15.96 2.39 1.25
C THR A 251 -17.12 1.68 1.96
N LEU A 252 -17.41 2.07 3.21
CA LEU A 252 -18.53 1.52 3.97
C LEU A 252 -19.88 1.85 3.30
N GLU A 253 -20.04 3.06 2.75
CA GLU A 253 -21.24 3.42 1.99
C GLU A 253 -21.47 2.46 0.82
N CYS A 254 -20.41 2.16 0.04
CA CYS A 254 -20.50 1.21 -1.07
C CYS A 254 -20.89 -0.19 -0.60
N GLN A 255 -20.30 -0.67 0.49
CA GLN A 255 -20.64 -1.98 1.08
C GLN A 255 -22.08 -2.03 1.59
N VAL A 256 -22.54 -0.95 2.25
CA VAL A 256 -23.92 -0.80 2.70
C VAL A 256 -24.90 -0.83 1.51
N LYS A 257 -24.58 -0.16 0.40
CA LYS A 257 -25.40 -0.18 -0.84
C LYS A 257 -25.48 -1.58 -1.44
N ASP A 258 -24.36 -2.30 -1.53
CA ASP A 258 -24.30 -3.67 -2.05
C ASP A 258 -25.12 -4.64 -1.18
N VAL A 259 -24.94 -4.61 0.15
CA VAL A 259 -25.71 -5.48 1.05
C VAL A 259 -27.20 -5.14 1.01
N ARG A 260 -27.57 -3.85 0.93
CA ARG A 260 -28.97 -3.43 0.72
C ARG A 260 -29.56 -4.01 -0.55
N GLN A 261 -28.80 -4.01 -1.66
CA GLN A 261 -29.25 -4.64 -2.90
C GLN A 261 -29.48 -6.14 -2.73
N LYS A 262 -28.54 -6.85 -2.11
CA LYS A 262 -28.66 -8.29 -1.83
C LYS A 262 -29.86 -8.62 -0.96
N VAL A 263 -30.13 -7.81 0.07
CA VAL A 263 -31.33 -7.96 0.92
C VAL A 263 -32.62 -7.76 0.11
N ARG A 264 -32.66 -6.78 -0.81
CA ARG A 264 -33.81 -6.59 -1.72
C ARG A 264 -34.03 -7.80 -2.62
N ASN A 265 -32.98 -8.31 -3.25
CA ASN A 265 -33.06 -9.47 -4.13
C ASN A 265 -33.56 -10.72 -3.38
N LEU A 266 -33.04 -10.99 -2.18
CA LEU A 266 -33.48 -12.12 -1.35
C LEU A 266 -34.94 -12.01 -0.92
N ARG A 267 -35.42 -10.81 -0.59
CA ARG A 267 -36.85 -10.58 -0.29
C ARG A 267 -37.73 -10.90 -1.49
N GLN A 268 -37.34 -10.45 -2.68
CA GLN A 268 -38.06 -10.77 -3.91
C GLN A 268 -38.11 -12.28 -4.17
N GLU A 269 -36.98 -12.99 -4.04
CA GLU A 269 -36.95 -14.45 -4.24
C GLU A 269 -37.83 -15.19 -3.22
N ILE A 270 -37.85 -14.73 -1.97
CA ILE A 270 -38.76 -15.26 -0.94
C ILE A 270 -40.22 -15.06 -1.33
N ASP A 271 -40.59 -13.87 -1.81
CA ASP A 271 -41.95 -13.57 -2.25
C ASP A 271 -42.36 -14.44 -3.45
N GLU A 272 -41.46 -14.67 -4.41
CA GLU A 272 -41.68 -15.55 -5.56
C GLU A 272 -41.93 -17.00 -5.14
N VAL A 273 -41.11 -17.55 -4.24
CA VAL A 273 -41.29 -18.92 -3.71
C VAL A 273 -42.60 -19.03 -2.93
N GLN A 274 -42.95 -18.03 -2.12
CA GLN A 274 -44.22 -18.01 -1.40
C GLN A 274 -45.43 -17.96 -2.35
N GLN A 275 -45.35 -17.21 -3.45
CA GLN A 275 -46.41 -17.18 -4.47
C GLN A 275 -46.58 -18.53 -5.18
N LEU A 276 -45.49 -19.23 -5.50
CA LEU A 276 -45.54 -20.57 -6.08
C LEU A 276 -46.24 -21.55 -5.15
N MET A 277 -45.88 -21.55 -3.87
CA MET A 277 -46.52 -22.40 -2.86
C MET A 277 -48.03 -22.13 -2.72
N ARG A 278 -48.47 -20.87 -2.83
CA ARG A 278 -49.90 -20.52 -2.82
C ARG A 278 -50.65 -21.03 -4.04
N LYS A 279 -50.03 -20.97 -5.22
CA LYS A 279 -50.62 -21.48 -6.48
C LYS A 279 -50.75 -23.00 -6.49
N GLU A 280 -49.73 -23.70 -5.99
CA GLU A 280 -49.77 -25.17 -5.82
C GLU A 280 -50.89 -25.61 -4.87
N GLY A 281 -51.14 -24.85 -3.79
CA GLY A 281 -52.21 -25.16 -2.83
C GLY A 281 -53.65 -24.89 -3.31
N GLN A 282 -53.83 -24.14 -4.41
CA GLN A 282 -55.17 -23.81 -4.95
C GLN A 282 -55.58 -24.71 -6.15
N GLY A 283 -54.66 -25.48 -6.72
CA GLY A 283 -54.87 -26.23 -7.96
C GLY A 283 -55.47 -27.63 -7.82
N THR A 284 -55.60 -28.16 -6.61
CA THR A 284 -56.02 -29.56 -6.36
C THR A 284 -57.18 -29.64 -5.38
N ASN A 285 -58.40 -29.67 -5.92
CA ASN A 285 -59.55 -30.18 -5.19
C ASN A 285 -59.38 -31.71 -5.01
N GLU A 286 -59.59 -32.17 -3.77
CA GLU A 286 -59.94 -33.55 -3.38
C GLU A 286 -58.87 -34.61 -3.05
N THR A 287 -57.58 -34.30 -2.92
CA THR A 287 -56.73 -35.23 -2.15
C THR A 287 -55.55 -34.52 -1.54
N GLN A 288 -55.38 -34.67 -0.22
CA GLN A 288 -54.35 -34.09 0.65
C GLN A 288 -53.01 -33.89 -0.07
N THR A 289 -52.82 -32.73 -0.71
CA THR A 289 -51.57 -32.37 -1.35
C THR A 289 -50.62 -31.87 -0.28
N SER A 290 -49.69 -32.74 0.10
CA SER A 290 -48.46 -32.38 0.78
C SER A 290 -47.81 -31.20 0.06
N THR A 291 -47.69 -30.06 0.74
CA THR A 291 -46.86 -28.93 0.30
C THR A 291 -45.50 -29.49 -0.15
N SER A 292 -45.03 -29.12 -1.34
CA SER A 292 -43.77 -29.67 -1.86
C SER A 292 -42.66 -29.45 -0.83
N PRO A 293 -42.09 -30.53 -0.24
CA PRO A 293 -41.10 -30.41 0.84
C PRO A 293 -39.83 -29.70 0.36
N GLU A 294 -39.61 -29.64 -0.95
CA GLU A 294 -38.51 -28.93 -1.58
C GLU A 294 -38.68 -27.40 -1.52
N ASN A 295 -39.87 -26.89 -1.84
CA ASN A 295 -40.18 -25.46 -1.77
C ASN A 295 -40.09 -24.94 -0.32
N GLN A 296 -40.52 -25.75 0.64
CA GLN A 296 -40.39 -25.45 2.07
C GLN A 296 -38.92 -25.33 2.50
N ARG A 297 -38.08 -26.30 2.14
CA ARG A 297 -36.63 -26.26 2.43
C ARG A 297 -35.93 -25.08 1.77
N ARG A 298 -36.32 -24.75 0.52
CA ARG A 298 -35.80 -23.58 -0.19
C ARG A 298 -36.15 -22.28 0.54
N LEU A 299 -37.41 -22.13 0.96
CA LEU A 299 -37.87 -20.96 1.71
C LEU A 299 -37.10 -20.78 3.03
N GLU A 300 -36.89 -21.87 3.78
CA GLU A 300 -36.11 -21.84 5.02
C GLU A 300 -34.66 -21.42 4.78
N LYS A 301 -34.03 -21.94 3.71
CA LYS A 301 -32.66 -21.55 3.33
C LYS A 301 -32.57 -20.07 2.97
N LEU A 302 -33.51 -19.56 2.17
CA LEU A 302 -33.55 -18.14 1.79
C LEU A 302 -33.80 -17.24 3.01
N ASN A 303 -34.70 -17.62 3.92
CA ASN A 303 -34.92 -16.88 5.17
C ASN A 303 -33.67 -16.81 6.05
N ARG A 304 -32.92 -17.91 6.17
CA ARG A 304 -31.63 -17.89 6.91
C ARG A 304 -30.63 -16.94 6.26
N GLN A 305 -30.50 -16.99 4.93
CA GLN A 305 -29.62 -16.07 4.19
C GLN A 305 -30.05 -14.61 4.34
N LEU A 306 -31.36 -14.34 4.29
CA LEU A 306 -31.92 -13.01 4.49
C LEU A 306 -31.58 -12.48 5.88
N ASN A 307 -31.77 -13.28 6.93
CA ASN A 307 -31.45 -12.89 8.31
C ASN A 307 -29.95 -12.56 8.48
N LEU A 308 -29.06 -13.39 7.91
CA LEU A 308 -27.62 -13.12 7.94
C LEU A 308 -27.27 -11.81 7.22
N LYS A 309 -27.88 -11.55 6.06
CA LYS A 309 -27.63 -10.30 5.31
C LYS A 309 -28.21 -9.08 5.98
N GLN A 310 -29.36 -9.18 6.64
CA GLN A 310 -29.91 -8.09 7.46
C GLN A 310 -29.05 -7.80 8.68
N PHE A 311 -28.51 -8.83 9.33
CA PHE A 311 -27.56 -8.65 10.43
C PHE A 311 -26.27 -7.97 9.95
N GLN A 312 -25.68 -8.44 8.85
CA GLN A 312 -24.52 -7.81 8.21
C GLN A 312 -24.80 -6.33 7.85
N GLN A 313 -26.00 -6.05 7.31
CA GLN A 313 -26.44 -4.69 7.01
C GLN A 313 -26.50 -3.82 8.26
N GLY A 314 -26.98 -4.37 9.39
CA GLY A 314 -27.03 -3.69 10.68
C GLY A 314 -25.65 -3.25 11.14
N ILE A 315 -24.69 -4.18 11.16
CA ILE A 315 -23.29 -3.89 11.53
C ILE A 315 -22.71 -2.79 10.64
N LEU A 316 -22.80 -2.97 9.31
CA LEU A 316 -22.23 -2.01 8.36
C LEU A 316 -22.87 -0.62 8.46
N ASN A 317 -24.18 -0.54 8.72
CA ASN A 317 -24.85 0.73 8.94
C ASN A 317 -24.33 1.42 10.21
N SER A 318 -24.17 0.68 11.31
CA SER A 318 -23.64 1.22 12.57
C SER A 318 -22.20 1.70 12.42
N ASP A 319 -21.34 0.89 11.79
CA ASP A 319 -19.96 1.26 11.50
C ASP A 319 -19.88 2.50 10.60
N TRP A 320 -20.74 2.56 9.57
CA TRP A 320 -20.80 3.71 8.67
C TRP A 320 -21.26 4.99 9.39
N GLN A 321 -22.26 4.90 10.27
CA GLN A 321 -22.72 6.02 11.09
C GLN A 321 -21.63 6.54 12.02
N LEU A 322 -20.91 5.63 12.70
CA LEU A 322 -19.79 6.00 13.57
C LEU A 322 -18.67 6.72 12.78
N GLU A 323 -18.34 6.24 11.58
CA GLU A 323 -17.33 6.92 10.75
C GLU A 323 -17.83 8.30 10.26
N LEU A 324 -19.12 8.45 9.95
CA LEU A 324 -19.70 9.74 9.61
C LEU A 324 -19.67 10.74 10.78
N GLU A 325 -19.91 10.28 12.01
CA GLU A 325 -19.83 11.11 13.21
C GLU A 325 -18.41 11.61 13.49
N VAL A 326 -17.40 10.77 13.22
CA VAL A 326 -15.99 11.10 13.46
C VAL A 326 -15.37 11.90 12.30
N ARG A 327 -15.96 11.88 11.10
CA ARG A 327 -15.46 12.54 9.88
C ARG A 327 -15.14 14.04 10.07
N PRO A 328 -15.99 14.88 10.71
CA PRO A 328 -15.67 16.30 10.91
C PRO A 328 -14.47 16.55 11.83
N CYS A 329 -14.20 15.63 12.78
CA CYS A 329 -13.01 15.71 13.62
C CYS A 329 -11.75 15.30 12.85
N LEU A 330 -11.85 14.28 11.99
CA LEU A 330 -10.74 13.85 11.13
C LEU A 330 -10.35 14.92 10.11
N LEU A 331 -11.33 15.57 9.47
CA LEU A 331 -11.04 16.67 8.53
C LEU A 331 -10.28 17.81 9.22
N ARG A 332 -10.70 18.22 10.41
CA ARG A 332 -9.97 19.23 11.20
C ARG A 332 -8.55 18.81 11.55
N GLN A 333 -8.34 17.53 11.85
CA GLN A 333 -7.01 16.99 12.11
C GLN A 333 -6.14 16.99 10.84
N ILE A 334 -6.71 16.65 9.68
CA ILE A 334 -6.05 16.74 8.38
C ILE A 334 -5.60 18.20 8.15
N ASP A 335 -6.52 19.16 8.28
CA ASP A 335 -6.21 20.58 8.10
C ASP A 335 -5.07 21.04 9.04
N THR A 336 -5.13 20.61 10.31
CA THR A 336 -4.10 20.94 11.31
C THR A 336 -2.72 20.36 10.93
N VAL A 337 -2.67 19.12 10.43
CA VAL A 337 -1.41 18.50 10.03
C VAL A 337 -0.88 19.15 8.74
N GLN A 338 -1.77 19.54 7.81
CA GLN A 338 -1.39 20.29 6.60
C GLN A 338 -0.80 21.67 6.93
N GLU A 339 -1.43 22.40 7.85
CA GLU A 339 -0.95 23.71 8.29
C GLU A 339 0.45 23.59 8.93
N ARG A 340 0.62 22.64 9.86
CA ARG A 340 1.93 22.39 10.47
C ARG A 340 2.99 21.97 9.44
N SER A 341 2.60 21.20 8.42
CA SER A 341 3.53 20.76 7.37
C SER A 341 4.01 21.96 6.57
N SER A 342 3.08 22.85 6.24
CA SER A 342 3.36 24.09 5.52
C SER A 342 4.26 25.05 6.34
N GLU A 343 4.04 25.12 7.66
CA GLU A 343 4.87 25.90 8.57
C GLU A 343 6.31 25.35 8.65
N LEU A 344 6.46 24.03 8.80
CA LEU A 344 7.78 23.38 8.80
C LEU A 344 8.50 23.55 7.47
N GLU A 345 7.81 23.42 6.34
CA GLU A 345 8.37 23.67 5.01
C GLU A 345 8.84 25.13 4.86
N SER A 346 8.07 26.09 5.38
CA SER A 346 8.45 27.51 5.39
C SER A 346 9.69 27.78 6.26
N ARG A 347 9.78 27.12 7.43
CA ARG A 347 10.95 27.21 8.32
C ARG A 347 12.20 26.58 7.70
N LEU A 348 12.07 25.46 7.02
CA LEU A 348 13.17 24.83 6.29
C LEU A 348 13.64 25.69 5.12
N SER A 349 12.70 26.29 4.39
CA SER A 349 13.01 27.19 3.26
C SER A 349 13.75 28.44 3.71
N SER A 350 13.26 29.11 4.76
CA SER A 350 13.94 30.28 5.36
C SER A 350 15.30 29.95 5.99
N SER A 351 15.43 28.78 6.62
CA SER A 351 16.73 28.31 7.15
C SER A 351 17.74 28.05 6.03
N LYS A 352 17.29 27.61 4.85
CA LYS A 352 18.15 27.40 3.69
C LYS A 352 18.63 28.72 3.09
N GLU A 353 17.72 29.68 2.93
CA GLU A 353 18.05 31.02 2.42
C GLU A 353 19.09 31.75 3.29
N SER A 354 18.96 31.67 4.62
CA SER A 354 19.93 32.27 5.55
C SER A 354 21.32 31.61 5.53
N LEU A 355 21.41 30.31 5.25
CA LEU A 355 22.69 29.61 5.07
C LEU A 355 23.40 30.06 3.80
N ASP A 356 22.66 30.22 2.70
CA ASP A 356 23.22 30.66 1.41
C ASP A 356 23.72 32.12 1.48
N GLU A 357 23.05 33.02 2.21
CA GLU A 357 23.53 34.39 2.46
C GLU A 357 24.82 34.42 3.29
N SER A 358 24.95 33.54 4.30
CA SER A 358 26.15 33.47 5.15
C SER A 358 27.39 32.97 4.39
N LEU A 359 27.21 32.06 3.43
CA LEU A 359 28.29 31.52 2.59
C LEU A 359 28.69 32.50 1.47
N GLY A 360 27.73 33.27 0.93
CA GLY A 360 27.99 34.30 -0.09
C GLY A 360 28.85 35.47 0.41
N THR A 361 28.86 35.74 1.72
CA THR A 361 29.60 36.89 2.30
C THR A 361 31.08 36.57 2.58
N SER A 362 31.49 35.29 2.55
CA SER A 362 32.88 34.88 2.85
C SER A 362 33.80 34.75 1.63
N VAL A 363 33.26 34.76 0.40
CA VAL A 363 34.06 34.55 -0.83
C VAL A 363 34.55 35.86 -1.47
N GLY A 364 34.14 37.03 -0.93
CA GLY A 364 34.50 38.35 -1.48
C GLY A 364 35.79 39.00 -0.94
N ALA A 365 36.56 38.36 -0.05
CA ALA A 365 37.67 39.02 0.66
C ALA A 365 39.07 38.43 0.41
N LEU A 366 39.24 37.52 -0.55
CA LEU A 366 40.55 36.98 -0.93
C LEU A 366 40.67 36.91 -2.47
N SER A 367 40.69 38.08 -3.12
CA SER A 367 41.28 38.23 -4.44
C SER A 367 42.34 39.31 -4.39
N ASP A 368 43.49 38.99 -4.97
CA ASP A 368 44.61 39.86 -5.33
C ASP A 368 45.72 39.96 -4.29
N SER A 369 46.51 38.89 -4.16
CA SER A 369 47.97 39.00 -4.28
C SER A 369 48.63 37.61 -4.22
N GLU A 370 49.72 37.46 -4.98
CA GLU A 370 50.74 36.40 -4.86
C GLU A 370 50.54 35.07 -5.59
N TRP A 371 50.49 35.08 -6.94
CA TRP A 371 50.98 33.92 -7.74
C TRP A 371 51.79 34.32 -8.99
N GLU A 372 52.38 35.51 -9.02
CA GLU A 372 53.48 35.80 -9.97
C GLU A 372 54.82 35.48 -9.31
N ASN A 373 55.34 34.27 -9.56
CA ASN A 373 56.75 33.99 -9.88
C ASN A 373 57.05 32.50 -9.70
N ASN A 374 57.07 31.77 -10.82
CA ASN A 374 58.16 30.87 -11.20
C ASN A 374 57.81 30.17 -12.52
N SER A 375 57.99 30.90 -13.62
CA SER A 375 58.15 30.33 -14.95
C SER A 375 59.64 30.27 -15.26
N VAL A 376 60.26 29.12 -15.03
CA VAL A 376 61.63 28.82 -15.45
C VAL A 376 61.62 27.43 -16.08
N PHE A 377 61.84 27.43 -17.40
CA PHE A 377 62.36 26.34 -18.23
C PHE A 377 61.57 25.03 -18.31
N SER A 378 61.09 24.72 -19.52
CA SER A 378 61.70 23.67 -20.36
C SER A 378 61.14 23.72 -21.78
N HIS A 379 61.96 24.24 -22.69
CA HIS A 379 61.85 23.97 -24.12
C HIS A 379 62.42 22.58 -24.44
N SER A 380 61.93 22.04 -25.56
CA SER A 380 62.54 21.02 -26.42
C SER A 380 62.08 19.58 -26.18
N LEU A 381 61.26 19.07 -27.10
CA LEU A 381 61.74 18.17 -28.16
C LEU A 381 60.62 17.87 -29.15
N SER A 382 60.87 18.22 -30.42
CA SER A 382 60.21 17.70 -31.62
C SER A 382 61.29 17.37 -32.64
N THR A 383 60.99 16.42 -33.52
CA THR A 383 61.81 15.73 -34.54
C THR A 383 62.70 14.63 -33.93
N HIS A 384 62.62 13.36 -34.36
CA HIS A 384 62.35 12.81 -35.69
C HIS A 384 61.62 11.46 -35.63
#